data_AF-A0A3D4ZZB4-F1
#
_entry.id   AF-A0A3D4ZZB4-F1
#
_cell.length_a   1.000
_cell.length_b   1.000
_cell.length_c   1.000
_cell.angle_alpha   90.00
_cell.angle_beta   90.00
_cell.angle_gamma   90.00
#
_symmetry.space_group_name_H-M   'P 1'
#
loop_
_entity.id
_entity.type
_entity.pdbx_description
1 polymer ?
#
loop_
_entity_poly.entity_id
_entity_poly.type
_entity_poly.pdbx_seq_one_letter_code
_entity_poly.pdbx_strand_id
1 'polypeptide(L)'
;MNRRGFTLIELLVVIAIIAILAAILFPVFARAREKARQSSCLSNVKQLTLGALMYTQDYDEKTMERTRWSATPANHPWAAYIKNDQIWRCPSDSDTISYSYPCDQHNRSLGDFTFPAEYIILYDSTSNSYHHSRSNCTCTDGPWAGQRYMAPRHNDGSNCGYIDGHAKWNRPDALMSHRNWCYNAS
;
A
#
# COMPACT_ATOMS: atom_id res chain seq x y z
N MET A 1 15.42 60.94 -19.43
CA MET A 1 15.29 59.56 -18.90
C MET A 1 14.37 58.79 -19.84
N ASN A 2 14.94 57.92 -20.68
CA ASN A 2 14.18 57.20 -21.71
C ASN A 2 13.54 55.95 -21.08
N ARG A 3 12.26 56.02 -20.71
CA ARG A 3 11.53 54.86 -20.18
C ARG A 3 11.15 53.96 -21.34
N ARG A 4 11.76 52.78 -21.44
CA ARG A 4 11.31 51.71 -22.35
C ARG A 4 9.94 51.22 -21.87
N GLY A 5 8.91 51.41 -22.68
CA GLY A 5 7.57 50.91 -22.41
C GLY A 5 7.50 49.41 -22.71
N PHE A 6 6.91 48.64 -21.81
CA PHE A 6 6.63 47.22 -22.03
C PHE A 6 5.47 47.08 -23.01
N THR A 7 5.65 46.33 -24.10
CA THR A 7 4.58 46.17 -25.09
C THR A 7 3.60 45.07 -24.65
N LEU A 8 2.32 45.22 -25.02
CA LEU A 8 1.29 44.19 -24.76
C LEU A 8 1.68 42.82 -25.36
N ILE A 9 2.38 42.83 -26.50
CA ILE A 9 2.82 41.61 -27.19
C ILE A 9 3.88 40.87 -26.38
N GLU A 10 4.87 41.58 -25.83
CA GLU A 10 5.89 40.98 -24.95
C GLU A 10 5.26 40.33 -23.72
N LEU A 11 4.25 40.97 -23.12
CA LEU A 11 3.52 40.37 -22.00
C LEU A 11 2.77 39.11 -22.42
N LEU A 12 2.09 39.16 -23.56
CA LEU A 12 1.27 38.07 -24.07
C LEU A 12 2.10 36.83 -24.43
N VAL A 13 3.28 37.01 -25.05
CA VAL A 13 4.17 35.89 -25.38
C VAL A 13 4.71 35.22 -24.11
N VAL A 14 5.06 35.99 -23.08
CA VAL A 14 5.60 35.44 -21.83
C VAL A 14 4.54 34.60 -21.11
N ILE A 15 3.31 35.10 -20.97
CA ILE A 15 2.24 34.32 -20.33
C ILE A 15 1.91 33.06 -21.14
N ALA A 16 1.97 33.12 -22.49
CA ALA A 16 1.75 31.96 -23.34
C ALA A 16 2.81 30.88 -23.11
N ILE A 17 4.09 31.26 -23.03
CA ILE A 17 5.18 30.32 -22.73
C ILE A 17 5.03 29.73 -21.33
N ILE A 18 4.73 30.54 -20.31
CA ILE A 18 4.50 30.06 -18.94
C ILE A 18 3.33 29.07 -18.90
N ALA A 19 2.23 29.36 -19.61
CA ALA A 19 1.07 28.47 -19.68
C ALA A 19 1.42 27.11 -20.29
N ILE A 20 2.21 27.08 -21.38
CA ILE A 20 2.67 25.83 -22.01
C ILE A 20 3.57 25.04 -21.06
N LEU A 21 4.53 25.71 -20.41
CA LEU A 21 5.44 25.05 -19.47
C LEU A 21 4.70 24.49 -18.25
N ALA A 22 3.77 25.26 -17.68
CA ALA A 22 2.95 24.83 -16.56
C ALA A 22 2.07 23.62 -16.92
N ALA A 23 1.49 23.60 -18.12
CA ALA A 23 0.65 22.50 -18.60
C ALA A 23 1.41 21.15 -18.65
N ILE A 24 2.71 21.16 -18.98
CA ILE A 24 3.55 19.95 -19.00
C ILE A 24 4.09 19.64 -17.60
N LEU A 25 4.45 20.67 -16.82
CA LEU A 25 5.10 20.49 -15.53
C LEU A 25 4.14 19.92 -14.47
N PHE A 26 2.87 20.33 -14.45
CA PHE A 26 1.90 19.86 -13.45
C PHE A 26 1.66 18.34 -13.45
N PRO A 27 1.36 17.66 -14.58
CA PRO A 27 1.16 16.21 -14.57
C PRO A 27 2.42 15.44 -14.20
N VAL A 28 3.60 15.91 -14.62
CA VAL A 28 4.89 15.29 -14.28
C VAL A 28 5.17 15.44 -12.79
N PHE A 29 4.99 16.64 -12.24
CA PHE A 29 5.21 16.90 -10.82
C PHE A 29 4.26 16.10 -9.93
N ALA A 30 2.99 15.96 -10.33
CA ALA A 30 2.02 15.13 -9.61
C ALA A 30 2.48 13.65 -9.52
N ARG A 31 2.94 13.07 -10.64
CA ARG A 31 3.47 11.69 -10.64
C ARG A 31 4.75 11.56 -9.81
N ALA A 32 5.66 12.53 -9.89
CA ALA A 32 6.89 12.52 -9.09
C ALA A 32 6.59 12.58 -7.58
N ARG A 33 5.66 13.44 -7.17
CA ARG A 33 5.20 13.52 -5.78
C ARG A 33 4.58 12.19 -5.31
N GLU A 34 3.78 11.55 -6.15
CA GLU A 34 3.19 10.25 -5.81
C GLU A 34 4.24 9.15 -5.71
N LYS A 35 5.29 9.16 -6.55
CA LYS A 35 6.43 8.23 -6.42
C LYS A 35 7.17 8.38 -5.09
N ALA A 36 7.31 9.61 -4.59
CA ALA A 36 7.89 9.85 -3.26
C ALA A 36 7.00 9.25 -2.16
N ARG A 37 5.68 9.50 -2.20
CA ARG A 37 4.72 8.93 -1.24
C ARG A 37 4.67 7.40 -1.30
N GLN A 38 4.71 6.83 -2.50
CA GLN A 38 4.80 5.38 -2.73
C GLN A 38 6.03 4.79 -2.03
N SER A 39 7.18 5.44 -2.10
CA SER A 39 8.42 4.98 -1.47
C SER A 39 8.32 4.99 0.06
N SER A 40 7.73 6.05 0.62
CA SER A 40 7.46 6.11 2.07
C SER A 40 6.45 5.04 2.50
N CYS A 41 5.37 4.84 1.74
CA CYS A 41 4.39 3.78 2.01
C CYS A 41 5.04 2.38 1.94
N LEU A 42 5.94 2.13 0.98
CA LEU A 42 6.63 0.86 0.87
C LEU A 42 7.52 0.59 2.10
N SER A 43 8.18 1.63 2.63
CA SER A 43 8.93 1.54 3.88
C SER A 43 8.03 1.24 5.08
N ASN A 44 6.85 1.87 5.15
CA ASN A 44 5.85 1.57 6.18
C ASN A 44 5.38 0.11 6.11
N VAL A 45 5.02 -0.37 4.91
CA VAL A 45 4.66 -1.78 4.67
C VAL A 45 5.75 -2.72 5.16
N LYS A 46 7.02 -2.46 4.80
CA LYS A 46 8.16 -3.27 5.25
C LYS A 46 8.26 -3.32 6.78
N GLN A 47 8.14 -2.19 7.46
CA GLN A 47 8.22 -2.13 8.93
C GLN A 47 7.05 -2.87 9.60
N LEU A 48 5.83 -2.69 9.09
CA LEU A 48 4.64 -3.39 9.58
C LEU A 48 4.73 -4.91 9.36
N THR A 49 5.21 -5.33 8.19
CA THR A 49 5.45 -6.74 7.87
C THR A 49 6.45 -7.38 8.82
N LEU A 50 7.57 -6.70 9.10
CA LEU A 50 8.52 -7.19 10.09
C LEU A 50 7.89 -7.27 11.50
N GLY A 51 7.06 -6.28 11.86
CA GLY A 51 6.25 -6.29 13.08
C GLY A 51 5.39 -7.56 13.22
N ALA A 52 4.66 -7.89 12.15
CA ALA A 52 3.81 -9.07 12.13
C ALA A 52 4.60 -10.39 12.16
N LEU A 53 5.78 -10.45 11.55
CA LEU A 53 6.64 -11.62 11.60
C LEU A 53 7.27 -11.82 12.98
N MET A 54 7.69 -10.75 13.66
CA MET A 54 8.13 -10.83 15.06
C MET A 54 7.00 -11.35 15.96
N TYR A 55 5.78 -10.83 15.79
CA TYR A 55 4.61 -11.39 16.47
C TYR A 55 4.40 -12.87 16.15
N THR A 56 4.51 -13.25 14.88
CA THR A 56 4.31 -14.65 14.46
C THR A 56 5.33 -15.58 15.14
N GLN A 57 6.59 -15.16 15.24
CA GLN A 57 7.65 -15.91 15.92
C GLN A 57 7.35 -16.11 17.41
N ASP A 58 6.84 -15.08 18.09
CA ASP A 58 6.56 -15.13 19.52
C ASP A 58 5.24 -15.87 19.86
N TYR A 59 4.37 -16.12 18.87
CA TYR A 59 3.04 -16.72 19.03
C TYR A 59 2.88 -18.02 18.23
N ASP A 60 3.55 -19.09 18.67
CA ASP A 60 3.46 -20.45 18.13
C ASP A 60 3.76 -20.57 16.62
N GLU A 61 4.57 -19.66 16.07
CA GLU A 61 4.86 -19.57 14.63
C GLU A 61 3.59 -19.45 13.78
N LYS A 62 2.52 -18.86 14.35
CA LYS A 62 1.24 -18.69 13.69
C LYS A 62 0.95 -17.23 13.36
N THR A 63 0.53 -17.01 12.12
CA THR A 63 0.01 -15.72 11.69
C THR A 63 -1.23 -15.35 12.49
N MET A 64 -1.54 -14.05 12.55
CA MET A 64 -2.60 -13.57 13.43
C MET A 64 -3.95 -14.23 13.17
N GLU A 65 -4.68 -14.48 14.25
CA GLU A 65 -6.06 -14.92 14.18
C GLU A 65 -6.94 -13.80 13.60
N ARG A 66 -7.87 -14.20 12.74
CA ARG A 66 -8.80 -13.31 12.05
C ARG A 66 -9.56 -12.35 12.98
N THR A 67 -10.00 -12.85 14.13
CA THR A 67 -10.80 -12.10 15.12
C THR A 67 -10.01 -11.00 15.83
N ARG A 68 -8.67 -11.04 15.75
CA ARG A 68 -7.76 -10.13 16.44
C ARG A 68 -7.36 -8.91 15.62
N TRP A 69 -7.88 -8.77 14.41
CA TRP A 69 -7.65 -7.57 13.60
C TRP A 69 -8.23 -6.32 14.29
N SER A 70 -7.44 -5.25 14.36
CA SER A 70 -7.80 -3.96 14.96
C SER A 70 -7.71 -2.81 13.95
N ALA A 71 -8.70 -1.91 13.91
CA ALA A 71 -8.68 -0.65 13.15
C ALA A 71 -8.01 0.47 13.94
N THR A 72 -7.65 0.20 15.20
CA THR A 72 -6.87 1.09 16.04
C THR A 72 -5.45 0.52 16.18
N PRO A 73 -4.41 1.31 15.85
CA PRO A 73 -3.02 0.90 15.98
C PRO A 73 -2.69 0.30 17.35
N ALA A 74 -3.15 0.93 18.43
CA ALA A 74 -2.86 0.53 19.80
C ALA A 74 -3.39 -0.87 20.19
N ASN A 75 -4.48 -1.32 19.57
CA ASN A 75 -5.07 -2.64 19.88
C ASN A 75 -4.63 -3.71 18.87
N HIS A 76 -3.72 -3.38 17.95
CA HIS A 76 -3.26 -4.32 16.95
C HIS A 76 -2.34 -5.39 17.59
N PRO A 77 -2.49 -6.70 17.28
CA PRO A 77 -1.67 -7.78 17.86
C PRO A 77 -0.16 -7.53 17.93
N TRP A 78 0.42 -6.95 16.88
CA TRP A 78 1.84 -6.64 16.82
C TRP A 78 2.18 -5.16 17.10
N ALA A 79 1.26 -4.39 17.70
CA ALA A 79 1.52 -3.00 18.09
C ALA A 79 2.73 -2.87 19.01
N ALA A 80 2.99 -3.87 19.88
CA ALA A 80 4.14 -3.89 20.77
C ALA A 80 5.50 -3.89 20.03
N TYR A 81 5.54 -4.44 18.81
CA TYR A 81 6.73 -4.51 17.97
C TYR A 81 6.92 -3.26 17.08
N ILE A 82 5.94 -2.35 17.08
CA ILE A 82 5.99 -1.10 16.32
C ILE A 82 6.20 0.06 17.27
N LYS A 83 7.23 0.87 17.01
CA LYS A 83 7.56 2.04 17.84
C LYS A 83 6.99 3.35 17.32
N ASN A 84 6.60 3.41 16.05
CA ASN A 84 6.12 4.61 15.40
C ASN A 84 4.71 4.41 14.86
N ASP A 85 3.72 5.06 15.48
CA ASP A 85 2.32 4.93 15.08
C ASP A 85 1.99 5.61 13.74
N GLN A 86 2.86 6.48 13.23
CA GLN A 86 2.63 7.13 11.93
C GLN A 86 2.71 6.14 10.77
N ILE A 87 3.41 5.01 10.94
CA ILE A 87 3.62 4.04 9.86
C ILE A 87 2.35 3.23 9.56
N TRP A 88 1.32 3.28 10.41
CA TRP A 88 0.04 2.64 10.14
C TRP A 88 -0.78 3.35 9.06
N ARG A 89 -0.38 4.58 8.69
CA ARG A 89 -1.04 5.38 7.65
C ARG A 89 -0.18 5.51 6.41
N CYS A 90 -0.81 5.32 5.27
CA CYS A 90 -0.21 5.63 3.97
C CYS A 90 -0.24 7.15 3.75
N PRO A 91 0.86 7.79 3.30
CA PRO A 91 0.88 9.24 3.00
C PRO A 91 -0.05 9.68 1.87
N SER A 92 -0.56 8.73 1.06
CA SER A 92 -1.52 8.95 -0.02
C SER A 92 -2.96 8.64 0.40
N ASP A 93 -3.21 8.42 1.69
CA ASP A 93 -4.49 7.97 2.22
C ASP A 93 -4.95 8.83 3.41
N SER A 94 -6.25 8.81 3.69
CA SER A 94 -6.86 9.55 4.80
C SER A 94 -7.27 8.68 5.98
N ASP A 95 -7.19 7.36 5.86
CA ASP A 95 -7.67 6.43 6.88
C ASP A 95 -6.79 6.35 8.12
N THR A 96 -7.33 5.76 9.19
CA THR A 96 -6.62 5.49 10.44
C THR A 96 -5.58 4.39 10.29
N ILE A 97 -5.91 3.37 9.50
CA ILE A 97 -5.01 2.28 9.11
C ILE A 97 -5.21 2.04 7.62
N SER A 98 -4.14 2.26 6.84
CA SER A 98 -4.15 2.15 5.38
C SER A 98 -3.79 0.76 4.86
N TYR A 99 -3.55 -0.21 5.75
CA TYR A 99 -3.06 -1.53 5.40
C TYR A 99 -4.01 -2.63 5.89
N SER A 100 -4.00 -3.77 5.22
CA SER A 100 -4.84 -4.93 5.55
C SER A 100 -4.07 -6.23 5.38
N TYR A 101 -4.64 -7.31 5.90
CA TYR A 101 -4.08 -8.67 5.86
C TYR A 101 -4.93 -9.55 4.95
N PRO A 102 -4.33 -10.51 4.25
CA PRO A 102 -5.10 -11.51 3.52
C PRO A 102 -5.85 -12.42 4.49
N CYS A 103 -7.14 -12.59 4.26
CA CYS A 103 -8.04 -13.32 5.15
C CYS A 103 -7.80 -14.84 5.15
N ASP A 104 -7.17 -15.37 4.11
CA ASP A 104 -6.77 -16.77 3.96
C ASP A 104 -5.48 -17.10 4.71
N GLN A 105 -4.74 -16.07 5.13
CA GLN A 105 -3.48 -16.19 5.86
C GLN A 105 -3.65 -16.08 7.37
N HIS A 106 -4.87 -16.19 7.90
CA HIS A 106 -5.11 -16.16 9.35
C HIS A 106 -4.84 -17.50 10.03
N ASN A 107 -4.18 -17.47 11.19
CA ASN A 107 -3.92 -18.65 12.04
C ASN A 107 -3.20 -19.79 11.29
N ARG A 108 -2.29 -19.45 10.38
CA ARG A 108 -1.49 -20.37 9.58
C ARG A 108 -0.10 -20.51 10.21
N SER A 109 0.44 -21.73 10.22
CA SER A 109 1.81 -21.93 10.66
C SER A 109 2.77 -21.42 9.58
N LEU A 110 3.91 -20.85 9.98
CA LEU A 110 4.98 -20.48 9.04
C LEU A 110 5.42 -21.64 8.14
N GLY A 111 5.30 -22.89 8.62
CA GLY A 111 5.58 -24.10 7.84
C GLY A 111 4.59 -24.38 6.70
N ASP A 112 3.39 -23.77 6.71
CA ASP A 112 2.40 -23.94 5.64
C ASP A 112 2.77 -23.20 4.35
N PHE A 113 3.71 -22.25 4.43
CA PHE A 113 4.10 -21.38 3.32
C PHE A 113 5.26 -21.98 2.53
N THR A 114 4.95 -22.76 1.49
CA THR A 114 5.95 -23.38 0.61
C THR A 114 6.83 -22.38 -0.14
N PHE A 115 6.31 -21.18 -0.43
CA PHE A 115 7.01 -20.10 -1.12
C PHE A 115 6.89 -18.77 -0.36
N PRO A 116 7.63 -18.56 0.75
CA PRO A 116 7.47 -17.39 1.61
C PRO A 116 7.63 -16.02 0.91
N ALA A 117 8.40 -15.97 -0.19
CA ALA A 117 8.58 -14.77 -1.01
C ALA A 117 7.41 -14.50 -1.99
N GLU A 118 6.40 -15.38 -2.06
CA GLU A 118 5.24 -15.21 -2.94
C GLU A 118 3.96 -14.95 -2.16
N TYR A 119 3.88 -15.48 -0.93
CA TYR A 119 2.75 -15.25 -0.03
C TYR A 119 2.77 -13.85 0.57
N ILE A 120 1.69 -13.10 0.34
CA ILE A 120 1.49 -11.78 0.92
C ILE A 120 1.04 -11.95 2.37
N ILE A 121 1.57 -11.14 3.27
CA ILE A 121 1.11 -11.06 4.66
C ILE A 121 0.42 -9.71 4.93
N LEU A 122 0.81 -8.65 4.23
CA LEU A 122 0.29 -7.29 4.40
C LEU A 122 0.15 -6.63 3.03
N TYR A 123 -0.87 -5.82 2.81
CA TYR A 123 -0.98 -4.99 1.62
C TYR A 123 -1.61 -3.63 1.90
N ASP A 124 -1.27 -2.65 1.09
CA ASP A 124 -1.92 -1.33 1.07
C ASP A 124 -3.37 -1.46 0.58
N SER A 125 -4.30 -1.01 1.41
CA SER A 125 -5.74 -1.28 1.31
C SER A 125 -6.61 -0.03 1.27
N THR A 126 -7.77 -0.13 0.63
CA THR A 126 -8.76 0.96 0.58
C THR A 126 -9.51 1.13 1.90
N SER A 127 -10.31 2.21 2.00
CA SER A 127 -10.82 2.86 3.22
C SER A 127 -11.81 2.11 4.11
N ASN A 128 -11.64 0.82 4.27
CA ASN A 128 -12.40 0.04 5.22
C ASN A 128 -11.66 -1.22 5.70
N SER A 129 -10.36 -1.07 6.00
CA SER A 129 -9.46 -2.14 6.46
C SER A 129 -10.06 -3.00 7.58
N TYR A 130 -10.98 -2.46 8.39
CA TYR A 130 -11.67 -3.18 9.47
C TYR A 130 -12.68 -4.24 9.04
N HIS A 131 -13.41 -4.05 7.94
CA HIS A 131 -14.47 -4.98 7.53
C HIS A 131 -13.95 -6.24 6.82
N HIS A 132 -12.66 -6.27 6.45
CA HIS A 132 -12.07 -7.33 5.64
C HIS A 132 -11.64 -8.56 6.44
N SER A 133 -11.26 -8.38 7.71
CA SER A 133 -11.04 -9.51 8.62
C SER A 133 -12.33 -10.30 8.91
N ARG A 134 -13.53 -9.81 8.62
CA ARG A 134 -14.78 -10.51 8.96
C ARG A 134 -15.57 -11.06 7.78
N SER A 135 -15.14 -10.76 6.56
CA SER A 135 -15.83 -11.18 5.33
C SER A 135 -15.25 -12.52 4.84
N ASN A 136 -16.10 -13.44 4.35
CA ASN A 136 -15.69 -14.71 3.71
C ASN A 136 -14.96 -14.44 2.37
N CYS A 137 -13.76 -13.85 2.39
CA CYS A 137 -12.99 -13.68 1.15
C CYS A 137 -12.29 -15.01 0.84
N THR A 138 -12.67 -15.61 -0.27
CA THR A 138 -12.03 -16.81 -0.82
C THR A 138 -11.01 -16.39 -1.88
N CYS A 139 -9.96 -17.19 -2.08
CA CYS A 139 -8.97 -16.95 -3.15
C CYS A 139 -9.57 -16.86 -4.56
N THR A 140 -10.80 -17.35 -4.74
CA THR A 140 -11.57 -17.28 -5.99
C THR A 140 -12.08 -15.88 -6.31
N ASP A 141 -12.12 -14.99 -5.31
CA ASP A 141 -12.34 -13.58 -5.52
C ASP A 141 -11.04 -12.89 -6.00
N GLY A 142 -9.92 -13.59 -6.21
CA GLY A 142 -8.66 -12.96 -6.59
C GLY A 142 -8.18 -11.88 -5.60
N PRO A 143 -7.08 -11.17 -5.89
CA PRO A 143 -6.71 -9.99 -5.10
C PRO A 143 -7.63 -8.80 -5.42
N TRP A 144 -8.56 -8.97 -6.39
CA TRP A 144 -9.25 -7.92 -7.14
C TRP A 144 -10.73 -8.17 -7.49
N ALA A 145 -11.39 -9.27 -7.06
CA ALA A 145 -12.85 -9.45 -7.23
C ALA A 145 -13.67 -8.71 -6.15
N GLY A 146 -13.13 -7.61 -5.68
CA GLY A 146 -13.47 -6.35 -6.30
C GLY A 146 -12.25 -5.46 -6.23
N GLN A 147 -12.27 -4.28 -6.84
CA GLN A 147 -11.39 -3.16 -6.49
C GLN A 147 -11.59 -2.69 -5.02
N ARG A 148 -11.89 -3.60 -4.09
CA ARG A 148 -12.39 -3.40 -2.75
C ARG A 148 -11.33 -3.58 -1.67
N TYR A 149 -10.15 -4.15 -1.99
CA TYR A 149 -9.21 -4.61 -0.96
C TYR A 149 -7.79 -4.04 -1.12
N MET A 150 -7.12 -4.19 -2.26
CA MET A 150 -5.83 -3.54 -2.51
C MET A 150 -6.03 -2.15 -3.13
N ALA A 151 -5.43 -1.12 -2.55
CA ALA A 151 -5.55 0.24 -3.05
C ALA A 151 -4.60 0.49 -4.23
N PRO A 152 -5.10 0.86 -5.43
CA PRO A 152 -4.26 1.23 -6.57
C PRO A 152 -3.69 2.66 -6.46
N ARG A 153 -3.57 3.20 -5.24
CA ARG A 153 -3.20 4.59 -4.97
C ARG A 153 -1.79 4.96 -5.41
N HIS A 154 -0.91 3.97 -5.53
CA HIS A 154 0.48 4.17 -5.90
C HIS A 154 0.73 3.84 -7.38
N ASN A 155 0.38 4.79 -8.26
CA ASN A 155 0.59 4.69 -9.71
C ASN A 155 -0.03 3.40 -10.30
N ASP A 156 -1.31 3.19 -10.03
CA ASP A 156 -2.11 2.05 -10.52
C ASP A 156 -1.64 0.69 -9.98
N GLY A 157 -0.98 0.67 -8.82
CA GLY A 157 -0.57 -0.55 -8.12
C GLY A 157 -0.56 -0.38 -6.61
N SER A 158 -0.18 -1.44 -5.91
CA SER A 158 -0.21 -1.52 -4.44
C SER A 158 1.13 -1.99 -3.89
N ASN A 159 1.47 -1.52 -2.69
CA ASN A 159 2.62 -1.99 -1.94
C ASN A 159 2.21 -3.20 -1.11
N CYS A 160 2.93 -4.31 -1.25
CA CYS A 160 2.67 -5.56 -0.55
C CYS A 160 3.90 -5.98 0.25
N GLY A 161 3.67 -6.57 1.41
CA GLY A 161 4.67 -7.23 2.23
C GLY A 161 4.44 -8.74 2.27
N TYR A 162 5.52 -9.51 2.39
CA TYR A 162 5.54 -10.95 2.17
C TYR A 162 5.98 -11.71 3.42
N ILE A 163 5.74 -13.02 3.45
CA ILE A 163 6.02 -13.90 4.60
C ILE A 163 7.52 -14.03 4.90
N ASP A 164 8.39 -13.91 3.91
CA ASP A 164 9.85 -13.82 4.11
C ASP A 164 10.30 -12.44 4.65
N GLY A 165 9.35 -11.52 4.82
CA GLY A 165 9.55 -10.18 5.35
C GLY A 165 9.84 -9.12 4.30
N HIS A 166 10.05 -9.42 3.02
CA HIS A 166 10.30 -8.38 2.02
C HIS A 166 9.03 -7.58 1.71
N ALA A 167 9.20 -6.41 1.09
CA ALA A 167 8.11 -5.59 0.61
C ALA A 167 8.38 -5.20 -0.84
N LYS A 168 7.34 -5.23 -1.68
CA LYS A 168 7.43 -4.97 -3.11
C LYS A 168 6.17 -4.27 -3.59
N TRP A 169 6.34 -3.33 -4.51
CA TRP A 169 5.22 -2.79 -5.27
C TRP A 169 4.84 -3.73 -6.39
N ASN A 170 3.55 -4.01 -6.53
CA ASN A 170 3.05 -4.86 -7.59
C ASN A 170 1.97 -4.18 -8.39
N ARG A 171 1.97 -4.50 -9.69
CA ARG A 171 0.83 -4.19 -10.54
C ARG A 171 -0.30 -5.19 -10.31
N PRO A 172 -1.56 -4.76 -10.49
CA PRO A 172 -2.73 -5.60 -10.35
C PRO A 172 -2.68 -6.89 -11.17
N ASP A 173 -2.37 -6.75 -12.46
CA ASP A 173 -2.26 -7.83 -13.44
C ASP A 173 -1.17 -8.85 -13.07
N ALA A 174 -0.01 -8.37 -12.62
CA ALA A 174 1.09 -9.21 -12.17
C ALA A 174 0.73 -10.05 -10.92
N LEU A 175 -0.04 -9.49 -9.98
CA LEU A 175 -0.54 -10.27 -8.85
C LEU A 175 -1.57 -11.32 -9.30
N MET A 176 -2.46 -10.98 -10.23
CA MET A 176 -3.47 -11.92 -10.71
C MET A 176 -2.88 -13.09 -11.49
N SER A 177 -1.75 -12.91 -12.17
CA SER A 177 -1.09 -13.98 -12.93
C SER A 177 -0.35 -14.99 -12.04
N HIS A 178 0.12 -14.58 -10.86
CA HIS A 178 0.84 -15.44 -9.92
C HIS A 178 -0.09 -15.87 -8.79
N ARG A 179 -0.75 -17.03 -8.88
CA ARG A 179 -1.78 -17.43 -7.90
C ARG A 179 -1.26 -17.72 -6.47
N ASN A 180 0.05 -17.78 -6.28
CA ASN A 180 0.68 -18.16 -5.01
C ASN A 180 0.64 -17.07 -3.92
N TRP A 181 0.11 -15.87 -4.18
CA TRP A 181 -0.15 -14.90 -3.11
C TRP A 181 -1.32 -15.31 -2.20
N CYS A 182 -2.16 -16.27 -2.64
CA CYS A 182 -3.31 -16.80 -1.89
C CYS A 182 -3.16 -18.30 -1.67
N TYR A 183 -3.37 -18.76 -0.44
CA TYR A 183 -3.15 -20.15 -0.05
C TYR A 183 -4.11 -21.14 -0.74
N ASN A 184 -5.39 -20.78 -0.92
CA ASN A 184 -6.41 -21.63 -1.57
C ASN A 184 -6.55 -21.39 -3.09
N ALA A 185 -5.53 -20.87 -3.77
CA ALA A 185 -5.60 -20.69 -5.22
C ALA A 185 -5.27 -21.99 -5.98
N SER A 186 -6.03 -23.04 -5.72
CA SER A 186 -6.09 -24.25 -6.57
C SER A 186 -6.67 -23.91 -7.94
#